data_AF-A0A955G3H2-F1
#
_entry.id   AF-A0A955G3H2-F1
#
_cell.length_a   1.000
_cell.length_b   1.000
_cell.length_c   1.000
_cell.angle_alpha   90.00
_cell.angle_beta   90.00
_cell.angle_gamma   90.00
#
_symmetry.space_group_name_H-M   'P 1'
#
loop_
_entity.id
_entity.type
_entity.pdbx_description
1 polymer ?
#
loop_
_entity_poly.entity_id
_entity_poly.type
_entity_poly.pdbx_seq_one_letter_code
_entity_poly.pdbx_strand_id
1 'polypeptide(L)'
;MSAEQLVVFGLVISVIDAAIFVPQTIQAWKNRNNPNALSGISTLTIWLAIIAYCAWLIWDSQAGLWEAHAYAWIGLPAAILTIIIIYRSKRLKQSAKKKHCASCRC
;
A
#
# COMPACT_ATOMS: atom_id res chain seq x y z
N MET A 1 -24.19 16.03 -13.56
CA MET A 1 -23.27 15.00 -14.08
C MET A 1 -24.08 13.73 -14.25
N SER A 2 -24.08 13.12 -15.44
CA SER A 2 -24.83 11.88 -15.65
C SER A 2 -24.15 10.70 -14.95
N ALA A 3 -24.90 9.62 -14.69
CA ALA A 3 -24.37 8.39 -14.11
C ALA A 3 -23.22 7.80 -14.96
N GLU A 4 -23.33 7.90 -16.29
CA GLU A 4 -22.28 7.46 -17.22
C GLU A 4 -20.97 8.22 -17.03
N GLN A 5 -21.05 9.55 -16.82
CA GLN A 5 -19.86 10.37 -16.57
C GLN A 5 -19.16 9.96 -15.27
N LEU A 6 -19.92 9.66 -14.20
CA LEU A 6 -19.38 9.19 -12.93
C LEU A 6 -18.62 7.87 -13.08
N VAL A 7 -19.18 6.91 -13.82
CA VAL A 7 -18.54 5.61 -14.06
C VAL A 7 -17.26 5.77 -14.86
N VAL A 8 -17.27 6.59 -15.93
CA VAL A 8 -16.07 6.83 -16.75
C VAL A 8 -14.97 7.51 -15.92
N PHE A 9 -15.30 8.54 -15.14
CA PHE A 9 -14.30 9.18 -14.28
C PHE A 9 -13.76 8.22 -13.22
N GLY A 10 -14.62 7.44 -12.59
CA GLY A 10 -14.23 6.45 -11.60
C GLY A 10 -13.27 5.39 -12.19
N LEU A 11 -13.52 4.91 -13.40
CA LEU A 11 -12.62 3.98 -14.10
C LEU A 11 -11.28 4.63 -14.45
N VAL A 12 -11.27 5.87 -14.94
CA VAL A 12 -10.03 6.59 -15.27
C VAL A 12 -9.19 6.82 -14.02
N ILE A 13 -9.80 7.32 -12.94
CA ILE A 13 -9.15 7.47 -11.63
C ILE A 13 -8.61 6.12 -11.17
N SER A 14 -9.38 5.04 -11.39
CA SER A 14 -8.96 3.71 -10.98
C SER A 14 -7.68 3.24 -11.66
N VAL A 15 -7.59 3.44 -12.96
CA VAL A 15 -6.40 3.07 -13.75
C VAL A 15 -5.19 3.90 -13.35
N ILE A 16 -5.38 5.21 -13.12
CA ILE A 16 -4.30 6.10 -12.68
C ILE A 16 -3.79 5.66 -11.31
N ASP A 17 -4.68 5.40 -10.36
CA ASP A 17 -4.29 5.01 -9.01
C ASP A 17 -3.56 3.65 -9.01
N ALA A 18 -4.06 2.68 -9.80
CA ALA A 18 -3.36 1.41 -10.01
C ALA A 18 -1.97 1.62 -10.63
N ALA A 19 -1.83 2.49 -11.63
CA ALA A 19 -0.55 2.78 -12.27
C ALA A 19 0.46 3.44 -11.31
N ILE A 20 -0.01 4.20 -10.32
CA ILE A 20 0.84 4.80 -9.29
C ILE A 20 1.24 3.77 -8.23
N PHE A 21 0.27 3.01 -7.70
CA PHE A 21 0.47 2.19 -6.51
C PHE A 21 1.05 0.80 -6.80
N VAL A 22 0.64 0.17 -7.91
CA VAL A 22 1.07 -1.20 -8.25
C VAL A 22 2.59 -1.30 -8.41
N PRO A 23 3.29 -0.40 -9.12
CA PRO A 23 4.75 -0.46 -9.20
C PRO A 23 5.42 -0.36 -7.83
N GLN A 24 4.89 0.49 -6.93
CA GLN A 24 5.41 0.64 -5.58
C GLN A 24 5.26 -0.65 -4.76
N THR A 25 4.09 -1.29 -4.83
CA THR A 25 3.85 -2.58 -4.16
C THR A 25 4.72 -3.69 -4.73
N ILE A 26 4.90 -3.75 -6.05
CA ILE A 26 5.80 -4.71 -6.70
C ILE A 26 7.24 -4.50 -6.23
N GLN A 27 7.72 -3.25 -6.20
CA GLN A 27 9.08 -2.94 -5.74
C GLN A 27 9.28 -3.28 -4.26
N ALA A 28 8.28 -3.02 -3.42
CA ALA A 28 8.30 -3.43 -2.02
C ALA A 28 8.39 -4.96 -1.89
N TRP A 29 7.61 -5.70 -2.66
CA TRP A 29 7.63 -7.17 -2.67
C TRP A 29 8.94 -7.77 -3.16
N LYS A 30 9.51 -7.22 -4.24
CA LYS A 30 10.83 -7.62 -4.76
C LYS A 30 11.91 -7.43 -3.72
N ASN A 31 11.86 -6.32 -2.98
CA ASN A 31 12.84 -5.96 -1.96
C ASN A 31 12.47 -6.41 -0.53
N ARG A 32 11.50 -7.31 -0.36
CA ARG A 32 10.98 -7.73 0.96
C ARG A 32 12.04 -8.24 1.95
N ASN A 33 13.15 -8.76 1.45
CA ASN A 33 14.27 -9.29 2.25
C ASN A 33 15.44 -8.30 2.38
N ASN A 34 15.39 -7.13 1.72
CA ASN A 34 16.42 -6.11 1.77
C ASN A 34 15.92 -4.89 2.57
N PRO A 35 16.19 -4.83 3.89
CA PRO A 35 15.70 -3.74 4.73
C PRO A 35 16.34 -2.38 4.45
N ASN A 36 17.46 -2.34 3.72
CA ASN A 36 18.06 -1.08 3.30
C ASN A 36 17.36 -0.51 2.06
N ALA A 37 16.89 -1.36 1.15
CA ALA A 37 16.09 -0.92 0.01
C ALA A 37 14.70 -0.39 0.43
N LEU A 38 14.16 -0.87 1.56
CA LEU A 38 12.86 -0.48 2.08
C LEU A 38 12.89 0.69 3.08
N SER A 39 14.07 1.20 3.48
CA SER A 39 14.16 2.26 4.49
C SER A 39 13.64 3.61 4.03
N GLY A 40 13.57 3.84 2.72
CA GLY A 40 13.02 5.07 2.14
C GLY A 40 11.49 5.11 2.08
N ILE A 41 10.79 4.00 2.36
CA ILE A 41 9.32 3.97 2.29
C ILE A 41 8.74 4.43 3.62
N SER A 42 8.01 5.56 3.58
CA SER A 42 7.31 6.12 4.74
C SER A 42 6.13 5.25 5.15
N THR A 43 6.14 4.75 6.38
CA THR A 43 5.00 3.99 6.95
C THR A 43 3.77 4.87 7.13
N LEU A 44 3.94 6.17 7.39
CA LEU A 44 2.83 7.10 7.53
C LEU A 44 2.08 7.24 6.21
N THR A 45 2.79 7.35 5.09
CA THR A 45 2.19 7.44 3.75
C THR A 45 1.34 6.22 3.44
N ILE A 46 1.82 5.01 3.76
CA ILE A 46 1.05 3.77 3.53
C ILE A 46 -0.18 3.70 4.44
N TRP A 47 -0.08 4.14 5.70
CA TRP A 47 -1.25 4.20 6.60
C TRP A 47 -2.29 5.21 6.12
N LEU A 48 -1.86 6.39 5.66
CA LEU A 48 -2.76 7.38 5.07
C LEU A 48 -3.46 6.84 3.82
N ALA A 49 -2.75 6.09 2.97
CA ALA A 49 -3.35 5.43 1.82
C ALA A 49 -4.42 4.40 2.24
N ILE A 50 -4.14 3.57 3.25
CA ILE A 50 -5.13 2.61 3.79
C ILE A 50 -6.38 3.35 4.27
N ILE A 51 -6.23 4.41 5.05
CA ILE A 51 -7.35 5.22 5.56
C ILE A 51 -8.14 5.83 4.40
N ALA A 52 -7.45 6.37 3.39
CA ALA A 52 -8.09 6.95 2.22
C ALA A 52 -8.90 5.91 1.45
N TYR A 53 -8.36 4.70 1.21
CA TYR A 53 -9.12 3.63 0.55
C TYR A 53 -10.32 3.16 1.37
N CYS A 54 -10.20 3.06 2.69
CA CYS A 54 -11.34 2.75 3.55
C CYS A 54 -12.43 3.83 3.47
N ALA A 55 -12.03 5.11 3.49
CA ALA A 55 -12.97 6.22 3.37
C ALA A 55 -13.72 6.20 2.02
N TRP A 56 -13.00 5.91 0.92
CA TRP A 56 -13.61 5.73 -0.39
C TRP A 56 -14.61 4.57 -0.41
N LEU A 57 -14.24 3.37 0.05
CA LEU A 57 -15.17 2.23 0.10
C LEU A 57 -16.44 2.53 0.90
N ILE A 58 -16.31 3.23 2.03
CA ILE A 58 -17.45 3.64 2.86
C ILE A 58 -18.34 4.63 2.10
N TRP A 59 -17.75 5.62 1.43
CA TRP A 59 -18.49 6.58 0.62
C TRP A 59 -19.24 5.89 -0.53
N ASP A 60 -18.57 4.99 -1.24
CA ASP A 60 -19.10 4.29 -2.41
C ASP A 60 -20.25 3.37 -2.04
N SER A 61 -20.13 2.73 -0.86
CA SER A 61 -21.19 1.91 -0.29
C SER A 61 -22.48 2.68 -0.08
N GLN A 62 -22.37 3.93 0.40
CA GLN A 62 -23.51 4.82 0.67
C GLN A 62 -24.07 5.46 -0.61
N ALA A 63 -23.21 5.72 -1.59
CA ALA A 63 -23.60 6.33 -2.85
C ALA A 63 -24.17 5.34 -3.87
N GLY A 64 -24.04 4.03 -3.64
CA GLY A 64 -24.45 2.98 -4.59
C GLY A 64 -23.59 2.94 -5.85
N LEU A 65 -22.35 3.44 -5.78
CA LEU A 65 -21.43 3.59 -6.92
C LEU A 65 -20.32 2.53 -6.91
N TRP A 66 -20.65 1.29 -6.59
CA TRP A 66 -19.64 0.23 -6.38
C TRP A 66 -18.85 -0.05 -7.65
N GLU A 67 -19.45 0.14 -8.84
CA GLU A 67 -18.75 -0.07 -10.12
C GLU A 67 -17.78 1.07 -10.46
N ALA A 68 -18.02 2.28 -9.97
CA ALA A 68 -17.21 3.44 -10.32
C ALA A 68 -15.81 3.36 -9.71
N HIS A 69 -15.66 2.77 -8.52
CA HIS A 69 -14.41 2.84 -7.76
C HIS A 69 -13.79 1.45 -7.52
N ALA A 70 -13.63 0.70 -8.61
CA ALA A 70 -12.94 -0.59 -8.64
C ALA A 70 -11.50 -0.53 -8.06
N TYR A 71 -10.85 0.65 -8.08
CA TYR A 71 -9.49 0.81 -7.56
C TYR A 71 -9.36 0.59 -6.07
N ALA A 72 -10.35 0.98 -5.26
CA ALA A 72 -10.23 0.84 -3.82
C ALA A 72 -10.14 -0.65 -3.42
N TRP A 73 -10.76 -1.54 -4.21
CA TRP A 73 -10.67 -2.99 -4.06
C TRP A 73 -9.28 -3.57 -4.36
N ILE A 74 -8.47 -2.89 -5.16
CA ILE A 74 -7.10 -3.31 -5.51
C ILE A 74 -6.07 -2.59 -4.62
N GLY A 75 -6.26 -1.29 -4.46
CA GLY A 75 -5.37 -0.39 -3.70
C GLY A 75 -5.33 -0.74 -2.22
N LEU A 76 -6.47 -1.06 -1.59
CA LEU A 76 -6.49 -1.40 -0.18
C LEU A 76 -5.68 -2.68 0.13
N PRO A 77 -5.89 -3.84 -0.54
CA PRO A 77 -5.04 -5.01 -0.36
C PRO A 77 -3.56 -4.74 -0.66
N ALA A 78 -3.25 -3.96 -1.70
CA ALA A 78 -1.88 -3.63 -2.07
C ALA A 78 -1.17 -2.79 -0.99
N ALA A 79 -1.87 -1.80 -0.43
CA ALA A 79 -1.37 -0.98 0.68
C ALA A 79 -1.16 -1.82 1.96
N ILE A 80 -2.11 -2.71 2.28
CA ILE A 80 -1.99 -3.66 3.40
C ILE A 80 -0.79 -4.59 3.20
N LEU A 81 -0.60 -5.14 2.00
CA LEU A 81 0.53 -5.99 1.69
C LEU A 81 1.85 -5.23 1.86
N THR A 82 1.91 -3.99 1.37
CA THR A 82 3.08 -3.11 1.48
C THR A 82 3.44 -2.84 2.94
N ILE A 83 2.47 -2.52 3.80
CA ILE A 83 2.74 -2.26 5.22
C ILE A 83 3.24 -3.52 5.93
N ILE A 84 2.67 -4.70 5.63
CA ILE A 84 3.10 -5.98 6.20
C ILE A 84 4.57 -6.26 5.83
N ILE A 85 4.94 -6.05 4.57
CA ILE A 85 6.33 -6.23 4.09
C ILE A 85 7.29 -5.30 4.85
N ILE A 86 6.93 -4.02 4.99
CA ILE A 86 7.77 -3.05 5.69
C ILE A 86 7.97 -3.44 7.16
N TYR A 87 6.90 -3.82 7.87
CA TYR A 87 7.01 -4.26 9.26
C TYR A 87 7.86 -5.53 9.41
N ARG A 88 7.68 -6.51 8.53
CA ARG A 88 8.49 -7.74 8.52
C ARG A 88 9.96 -7.43 8.27
N SER A 89 10.25 -6.58 7.30
CA SER A 89 11.62 -6.17 6.96
C SER A 89 12.32 -5.42 8.10
N LYS A 90 11.60 -4.51 8.78
CA LYS A 90 12.12 -3.81 9.97
C LYS A 90 12.48 -4.78 11.10
N ARG A 91 11.67 -5.83 11.33
CA ARG A 91 11.98 -6.87 12.32
C ARG A 91 13.25 -7.65 11.96
N LEU A 92 13.41 -8.02 10.68
CA LEU A 92 14.63 -8.71 10.22
C LEU A 92 15.89 -7.87 10.46
N LYS A 93 15.85 -6.56 10.19
CA LYS A 93 16.96 -5.63 10.45
C LYS A 93 17.33 -5.59 11.94
N GLN A 94 16.33 -5.54 12.82
CA GLN A 94 16.54 -5.53 14.28
C GLN A 94 17.16 -6.84 14.77
N SER A 95 16.66 -7.99 14.29
CA SER A 95 17.21 -9.31 14.63
C SER A 95 18.67 -9.46 14.18
N ALA A 96 19.00 -9.00 12.97
CA ALA A 96 20.38 -9.00 12.46
C ALA A 96 21.31 -8.13 13.31
N LYS A 97 20.86 -6.92 13.68
CA LYS A 97 21.61 -6.01 14.56
C LYS A 97 21.88 -6.63 15.94
N LYS A 98 20.89 -7.30 16.52
CA LYS A 98 21.03 -7.98 17.82
C LYS A 98 22.07 -9.10 17.78
N LYS A 99 22.07 -9.92 16.72
CA LYS A 99 23.07 -10.99 16.52
C LYS A 99 24.48 -10.44 16.38
N HIS A 100 24.66 -9.38 15.58
CA HIS A 100 25.97 -8.75 15.40
C HIS A 100 26.52 -8.17 16.71
N CYS A 101 25.69 -7.47 17.49
CA CYS A 101 26.09 -6.92 18.78
C CYS A 101 26.42 -8.00 19.83
N ALA A 102 25.78 -9.17 19.76
CA ALA A 102 26.13 -10.33 20.60
C ALA A 102 27.49 -10.93 20.21
N SER A 103 27.81 -10.98 18.91
CA SER A 103 29.08 -11.49 18.39
C SER A 103 30.28 -10.58 18.68
N CYS A 104 30.09 -9.25 18.73
CA CYS A 104 31.17 -8.30 19.03
C CYS A 104 31.46 -8.13 20.54
N ARG A 105 30.71 -8.83 21.39
CA ARG A 105 30.84 -8.74 22.86
C ARG A 105 31.61 -9.94 23.45
N CYS A 106 32.20 -10.77 22.60
CA CYS A 106 33.13 -11.85 22.94
C CYS A 106 34.56 -11.43 22.57
#